data_AF-A0A9F3QVK8-F1
#
_entry.id   AF-A0A9F3QVK8-F1
#
_cell.length_a   1.000
_cell.length_b   1.000
_cell.length_c   1.000
_cell.angle_alpha   90.00
_cell.angle_beta   90.00
_cell.angle_gamma   90.00
#
_symmetry.space_group_name_H-M   'P 1'
#
loop_
_entity.id
_entity.type
_entity.pdbx_description
1 polymer ?
#
loop_
_entity_poly.entity_id
_entity_poly.type
_entity_poly.pdbx_seq_one_letter_code
_entity_poly.pdbx_strand_id
1 'polypeptide(L)'
;MTDKGCVKTADFGLARAYRVPLKPMTPKVVTLWYRAPELLLGTTTQTTAIDMWAVGCILAELLAHKPLLPGSSEIQQVDLIVQLLGTPNETIWPGFSKLPLVSQYTLRKQPYNNLKHKFAWLSEAGLRLLNLLFMYDPKKRATAGDCLGSSYFKEKPWPCEPELMPTFPHHRNKRAAPSTGTECPGKRSRP
;
A
#
# COMPACT_ATOMS: atom_id res chain seq x y z
N MET A 1 0.19 1.35 15.10
CA MET A 1 0.31 -0.09 15.43
C MET A 1 -0.05 -0.25 16.90
N THR A 2 -0.79 -1.29 17.28
CA THR A 2 -1.06 -1.57 18.70
C THR A 2 0.20 -2.09 19.40
N ASP A 3 0.16 -2.14 20.72
CA ASP A 3 1.16 -2.82 21.57
C ASP A 3 1.38 -4.30 21.19
N LYS A 4 0.33 -4.96 20.69
CA LYS A 4 0.37 -6.34 20.16
C LYS A 4 0.85 -6.49 18.71
N GLY A 5 1.43 -5.45 18.10
CA GLY A 5 1.91 -5.54 16.71
C GLY A 5 0.83 -5.47 15.63
N CYS A 6 -0.43 -5.24 15.98
CA CYS A 6 -1.51 -5.14 15.00
C CYS A 6 -1.55 -3.75 14.33
N VAL A 7 -1.51 -3.74 13.00
CA VAL A 7 -1.73 -2.52 12.21
C VAL A 7 -3.23 -2.26 12.11
N LYS A 8 -3.63 -1.00 12.32
CA LYS A 8 -5.01 -0.53 12.20
C LYS A 8 -5.04 0.72 11.32
N THR A 9 -5.98 0.76 10.39
CA THR A 9 -6.32 1.99 9.66
C THR A 9 -6.99 2.98 10.61
N ALA A 10 -6.54 4.22 10.65
CA ALA A 10 -6.95 5.19 11.67
C ALA A 10 -7.63 6.44 11.10
N ASP A 11 -7.17 6.95 9.96
CA ASP A 11 -7.72 8.17 9.36
C ASP A 11 -8.81 7.83 8.32
N PHE A 12 -10.06 8.08 8.71
CA PHE A 12 -11.23 7.96 7.84
C PHE A 12 -11.81 9.34 7.46
N GLY A 13 -11.07 10.44 7.67
CA GLY A 13 -11.55 11.80 7.40
C GLY A 13 -11.89 12.09 5.93
N LEU A 14 -11.35 11.28 5.02
CA LEU A 14 -11.64 11.31 3.59
C LEU A 14 -12.51 10.14 3.12
N ALA A 15 -12.89 9.22 4.01
CA ALA A 15 -13.70 8.05 3.66
C ALA A 15 -15.10 8.45 3.18
N ARG A 16 -15.65 7.65 2.26
CA ARG A 16 -16.99 7.87 1.69
C ARG A 16 -17.74 6.56 1.61
N ALA A 17 -19.05 6.62 1.87
CA ALA A 17 -19.92 5.47 1.68
C ALA A 17 -19.98 5.11 0.19
N TYR A 18 -19.64 3.86 -0.13
CA TYR A 18 -19.87 3.31 -1.45
C TYR A 18 -21.37 3.19 -1.70
N ARG A 19 -21.87 3.74 -2.81
CA ARG A 19 -23.28 3.70 -3.18
C ARG A 19 -23.44 3.22 -4.61
N VAL A 20 -24.48 2.44 -4.84
CA VAL A 20 -24.94 2.03 -6.17
C VAL A 20 -26.28 2.74 -6.42
N PRO A 21 -26.43 3.57 -7.47
CA PRO A 21 -25.46 3.85 -8.52
C PRO A 21 -24.30 4.73 -8.04
N LEU A 22 -23.14 4.57 -8.69
CA LEU A 22 -21.97 5.40 -8.43
C LEU A 22 -22.29 6.87 -8.74
N LYS A 23 -22.11 7.73 -7.75
CA LYS A 23 -22.30 9.18 -7.91
C LYS A 23 -20.96 9.86 -8.22
N PRO A 24 -20.94 10.92 -9.05
CA PRO A 24 -19.75 11.73 -9.24
C PRO A 24 -19.20 12.24 -7.90
N MET A 25 -17.89 12.15 -7.71
CA MET A 25 -17.21 12.56 -6.48
C MET A 25 -16.20 13.65 -6.78
N THR A 26 -16.23 14.72 -5.98
CA THR A 26 -15.15 15.72 -5.97
C THR A 26 -13.84 15.08 -5.51
N PRO A 27 -12.74 15.24 -6.26
CA PRO A 27 -11.41 14.88 -5.77
C PRO A 27 -11.13 15.71 -4.51
N LYS A 28 -11.15 15.08 -3.34
CA LYS A 28 -10.59 15.71 -2.14
C LYS A 28 -9.08 15.51 -2.17
N VAL A 29 -8.33 16.49 -1.68
CA VAL A 29 -6.87 16.48 -1.68
C VAL A 29 -6.38 15.33 -0.80
N VAL A 30 -6.06 14.20 -1.44
CA VAL A 30 -5.30 13.08 -0.85
C VAL A 30 -3.82 13.32 -1.15
N THR A 31 -2.93 12.82 -0.29
CA THR A 31 -1.49 12.74 -0.55
C THR A 31 -1.22 12.22 -1.96
N LEU A 32 -0.55 13.07 -2.76
CA LEU A 32 -0.37 12.86 -4.20
C LEU A 32 0.31 11.53 -4.56
N TRP A 33 1.23 11.08 -3.71
CA TRP A 33 2.09 9.92 -3.97
C TRP A 33 1.33 8.59 -4.11
N TYR A 34 0.13 8.52 -3.52
CA TYR A 34 -0.71 7.33 -3.50
C TYR A 34 -1.93 7.45 -4.43
N ARG A 35 -2.01 8.54 -5.22
CA ARG A 35 -3.16 8.81 -6.08
C ARG A 35 -3.12 7.95 -7.34
N ALA A 36 -4.24 7.29 -7.62
CA ALA A 36 -4.42 6.44 -8.79
C ALA A 36 -4.43 7.24 -10.11
N PRO A 37 -3.98 6.66 -11.24
CA PRO A 37 -3.88 7.37 -12.53
C PRO A 37 -5.23 7.87 -13.04
N GLU A 38 -6.33 7.15 -12.81
CA GLU A 38 -7.67 7.58 -13.21
C GLU A 38 -8.13 8.88 -12.53
N LEU A 39 -7.67 9.14 -11.30
CA LEU A 39 -7.95 10.39 -10.60
C LEU A 39 -7.10 11.54 -11.14
N LEU A 40 -5.82 11.27 -11.41
CA LEU A 40 -4.90 12.25 -12.02
C LEU A 40 -5.36 12.65 -13.44
N LEU A 41 -6.01 11.73 -14.15
CA LEU A 41 -6.55 11.93 -15.50
C LEU A 41 -8.01 12.42 -15.50
N GLY A 42 -8.56 12.78 -14.33
CA GLY A 42 -9.81 13.53 -14.21
C GLY A 42 -11.09 12.70 -14.17
N THR A 43 -11.01 11.41 -13.87
CA THR A 43 -12.21 10.58 -13.71
C THR A 43 -13.02 11.06 -12.50
N THR A 44 -14.32 11.28 -12.70
CA THR A 44 -15.25 11.74 -11.64
C THR A 44 -15.83 10.59 -10.82
N THR A 45 -15.71 9.36 -11.32
CA THR A 45 -16.23 8.15 -10.67
C THR A 45 -15.12 7.51 -9.85
N GLN A 46 -15.26 7.57 -8.53
CA GLN A 46 -14.36 6.90 -7.59
C GLN A 46 -14.89 5.50 -7.28
N THR A 47 -14.02 4.50 -7.38
CA THR A 47 -14.32 3.10 -7.06
C THR A 47 -13.33 2.59 -6.04
N THR A 48 -13.55 1.40 -5.47
CA THR A 48 -12.61 0.75 -4.54
C THR A 48 -11.24 0.47 -5.17
N ALA A 49 -11.12 0.50 -6.50
CA ALA A 49 -9.84 0.31 -7.19
C ALA A 49 -8.83 1.41 -6.88
N ILE A 50 -9.26 2.62 -6.50
CA ILE A 50 -8.34 3.71 -6.12
C ILE A 50 -7.60 3.36 -4.82
N ASP A 51 -8.27 2.68 -3.89
CA ASP A 51 -7.68 2.23 -2.63
C ASP A 51 -6.68 1.11 -2.90
N MET A 52 -7.00 0.22 -3.85
CA MET A 52 -6.08 -0.87 -4.24
C MET A 52 -4.80 -0.34 -4.88
N TRP A 53 -4.86 0.75 -5.65
CA TRP A 53 -3.66 1.43 -6.14
C TRP A 53 -2.80 1.97 -4.99
N ALA A 54 -3.43 2.64 -4.01
CA ALA A 54 -2.74 3.16 -2.84
C ALA A 54 -2.09 2.03 -2.01
N VAL A 55 -2.77 0.88 -1.86
CA VAL A 55 -2.20 -0.34 -1.25
C VAL A 55 -0.97 -0.82 -2.02
N GLY A 56 -1.02 -0.80 -3.37
CA GLY A 56 0.15 -1.08 -4.21
C GLY A 56 1.33 -0.16 -3.92
N CYS A 57 1.09 1.15 -3.84
CA CYS A 57 2.11 2.14 -3.48
C CYS A 57 2.69 1.87 -2.08
N ILE A 58 1.85 1.59 -1.08
CA ILE A 58 2.30 1.28 0.29
C ILE A 58 3.14 0.00 0.33
N LEU A 59 2.68 -1.07 -0.30
CA LEU A 59 3.44 -2.33 -0.36
C LEU A 59 4.79 -2.12 -1.03
N ALA A 60 4.82 -1.42 -2.15
CA ALA A 60 6.05 -1.12 -2.88
C ALA A 60 7.00 -0.21 -2.09
N GLU A 61 6.47 0.74 -1.32
CA GLU A 61 7.23 1.60 -0.42
C GLU A 61 7.83 0.82 0.76
N LEU A 62 7.06 -0.10 1.36
CA LEU A 62 7.56 -1.02 2.38
C LEU A 62 8.67 -1.92 1.84
N LEU A 63 8.58 -2.37 0.59
CA LEU A 63 9.62 -3.18 -0.05
C LEU A 63 10.88 -2.37 -0.41
N ALA A 64 10.72 -1.11 -0.79
CA ALA A 64 11.81 -0.24 -1.21
C ALA A 64 12.43 0.60 -0.08
N HIS A 65 11.78 0.64 1.09
CA HIS A 65 12.09 1.51 2.24
C HIS A 65 12.10 3.01 1.88
N LYS A 66 11.43 3.38 0.79
CA LYS A 66 11.31 4.76 0.30
C LYS A 66 10.05 4.89 -0.56
N PRO A 67 9.45 6.10 -0.61
CA PRO A 67 8.27 6.33 -1.43
C PRO A 67 8.44 5.89 -2.89
N LEU A 68 7.46 5.15 -3.40
CA LEU A 68 7.54 4.59 -4.75
C LEU A 68 7.45 5.67 -5.84
N LEU A 69 6.48 6.59 -5.67
CA LEU A 69 6.11 7.63 -6.64
C LEU A 69 6.01 9.00 -5.93
N PRO A 70 7.13 9.62 -5.51
CA PRO A 70 7.13 10.88 -4.77
C PRO A 70 7.02 12.11 -5.70
N GLY A 71 5.92 12.24 -6.45
CA GLY A 71 5.68 13.42 -7.29
C GLY A 71 5.40 14.68 -6.47
N SER A 72 5.93 15.81 -6.94
CA SER A 72 5.70 17.16 -6.39
C SER A 72 4.55 17.91 -7.08
N SER A 73 4.10 17.42 -8.24
CA SER A 73 2.96 17.92 -9.00
C SER A 73 2.21 16.78 -9.68
N GLU A 74 0.95 16.97 -10.07
CA GLU A 74 0.16 15.93 -10.75
C GLU A 74 0.82 15.48 -12.06
N ILE A 75 1.41 16.41 -12.78
CA ILE A 75 2.19 16.14 -14.00
C ILE A 75 3.40 15.24 -13.68
N GLN A 76 4.18 15.58 -12.66
CA GLN A 76 5.31 14.76 -12.26
C GLN A 76 4.87 13.38 -11.75
N GLN A 77 3.73 13.31 -11.05
CA GLN A 77 3.18 12.05 -10.56
C GLN A 77 2.82 11.13 -11.72
N VAL A 78 2.14 11.64 -12.75
CA VAL A 78 1.83 10.89 -13.98
C VAL A 78 3.11 10.46 -14.70
N ASP A 79 4.13 11.33 -14.78
CA ASP A 79 5.40 10.99 -15.41
C ASP A 79 6.11 9.81 -14.71
N LEU A 80 6.14 9.84 -13.37
CA LEU A 80 6.70 8.75 -12.55
C LEU A 80 5.94 7.43 -12.73
N ILE A 81 4.61 7.50 -12.84
CA ILE A 81 3.77 6.34 -13.11
C ILE A 81 4.12 5.74 -14.47
N VAL A 82 4.17 6.56 -15.52
CA VAL A 82 4.53 6.12 -16.87
C VAL A 82 5.96 5.57 -16.92
N GLN A 83 6.91 6.20 -16.21
CA GLN A 83 8.27 5.68 -16.10
C GLN A 83 8.33 4.30 -15.47
N LEU A 84 7.48 4.03 -14.48
CA LEU A 84 7.46 2.76 -13.77
C LEU A 84 6.73 1.66 -14.54
N LEU A 85 5.56 1.93 -15.12
CA LEU A 85 4.67 0.91 -15.66
C LEU A 85 4.66 0.85 -17.20
N GLY A 86 5.17 1.89 -17.86
CA GLY A 86 5.05 2.08 -19.29
C GLY A 86 3.90 3.03 -19.67
N THR A 87 3.90 3.52 -20.89
CA THR A 87 2.86 4.43 -21.41
C THR A 87 1.56 3.66 -21.66
N PRO A 88 0.44 4.04 -21.02
CA PRO A 88 -0.83 3.39 -21.27
C PRO A 88 -1.31 3.68 -22.70
N ASN A 89 -2.11 2.76 -23.24
CA ASN A 89 -2.76 2.88 -24.54
C ASN A 89 -4.12 2.16 -24.48
N GLU A 90 -4.89 2.21 -25.57
CA GLU A 90 -6.24 1.60 -25.63
C GLU A 90 -6.27 0.08 -25.41
N THR A 91 -5.16 -0.64 -25.64
CA THR A 91 -5.10 -2.09 -25.35
C THR A 91 -4.92 -2.36 -23.85
N ILE A 92 -4.08 -1.56 -23.18
CA ILE A 92 -3.79 -1.67 -21.74
C ILE A 92 -4.98 -1.14 -20.93
N TRP A 93 -5.52 0.00 -21.36
CA TRP A 93 -6.63 0.69 -20.70
C TRP A 93 -7.66 1.16 -21.75
N PRO A 94 -8.68 0.32 -22.03
CA PRO A 94 -9.75 0.67 -22.94
C PRO A 94 -10.51 1.93 -22.48
N GLY A 95 -10.58 2.94 -23.34
CA GLY A 95 -11.17 4.24 -23.04
C GLY A 95 -10.19 5.27 -22.46
N PHE A 96 -8.89 4.97 -22.42
CA PHE A 96 -7.84 5.90 -21.98
C PHE A 96 -7.88 7.24 -22.73
N SER A 97 -8.04 7.22 -24.05
CA SER A 97 -8.12 8.43 -24.88
C SER A 97 -9.38 9.27 -24.60
N LYS A 98 -10.36 8.74 -23.88
CA LYS A 98 -11.61 9.44 -23.51
C LYS A 98 -11.54 10.10 -22.14
N LEU A 99 -10.43 9.95 -21.40
CA LEU A 99 -10.29 10.52 -20.06
C LEU A 99 -10.20 12.06 -20.13
N PRO A 100 -10.88 12.80 -19.23
CA PRO A 100 -11.06 14.25 -19.38
C PRO A 100 -9.77 15.06 -19.49
N LEU A 101 -8.72 14.65 -18.78
CA LEU A 101 -7.47 15.42 -18.71
C LEU A 101 -6.35 14.82 -19.55
N VAL A 102 -6.57 13.72 -20.28
CA VAL A 102 -5.49 13.02 -21.00
C VAL A 102 -4.76 13.91 -22.00
N SER A 103 -5.49 14.78 -22.70
CA SER A 103 -4.94 15.73 -23.68
C SER A 103 -4.09 16.84 -23.06
N GLN A 104 -4.17 17.05 -21.75
CA GLN A 104 -3.37 18.05 -21.03
C GLN A 104 -1.98 17.53 -20.66
N TYR A 105 -1.74 16.22 -20.78
CA TYR A 105 -0.46 15.60 -20.45
C TYR A 105 0.32 15.23 -21.72
N THR A 106 1.56 15.69 -21.81
CA THR A 106 2.52 15.18 -22.79
C THR A 106 3.22 13.95 -22.21
N LEU A 107 2.68 12.76 -22.50
CA LEU A 107 3.25 11.52 -21.99
C LEU A 107 4.53 11.15 -22.75
N ARG A 108 5.58 10.88 -21.98
CA ARG A 108 6.79 10.22 -22.47
C ARG A 108 6.47 8.83 -23.05
N LYS A 109 7.25 8.41 -24.04
CA LYS A 109 7.18 7.08 -24.65
C LYS A 109 8.02 6.10 -23.85
N GLN A 110 7.37 5.27 -23.04
CA GLN A 110 7.96 4.23 -22.22
C GLN A 110 7.29 2.90 -22.57
N PRO A 111 7.87 2.03 -23.42
CA PRO A 111 7.13 0.88 -23.94
C PRO A 111 7.07 -0.32 -22.98
N TYR A 112 7.81 -0.30 -21.87
CA TYR A 112 7.97 -1.45 -20.98
C TYR A 112 7.70 -1.12 -19.51
N ASN A 113 7.24 -2.14 -18.79
CA ASN A 113 7.01 -2.14 -17.35
C ASN A 113 8.32 -2.44 -16.59
N ASN A 114 8.70 -1.52 -15.70
CA ASN A 114 9.95 -1.55 -14.93
C ASN A 114 9.81 -2.15 -13.53
N LEU A 115 8.65 -2.68 -13.14
CA LEU A 115 8.48 -3.29 -11.80
C LEU A 115 9.50 -4.41 -11.54
N LYS A 116 9.71 -5.30 -12.51
CA LYS A 116 10.69 -6.40 -12.39
C LYS A 116 12.12 -5.88 -12.23
N HIS A 117 12.47 -4.82 -12.95
CA HIS A 117 13.80 -4.22 -12.83
C HIS A 117 13.97 -3.50 -11.47
N LYS A 118 12.93 -2.79 -11.01
CA LYS A 118 12.95 -2.04 -9.75
C LYS A 118 12.99 -2.97 -8.53
N PHE A 119 12.30 -4.10 -8.60
CA PHE A 119 12.17 -5.09 -7.55
C PHE A 119 12.79 -6.42 -7.97
N ALA A 120 14.03 -6.39 -8.46
CA ALA A 120 14.71 -7.56 -9.01
C ALA A 120 14.93 -8.70 -7.99
N TRP A 121 14.93 -8.38 -6.69
CA TRP A 121 15.04 -9.34 -5.59
C TRP A 121 13.69 -9.93 -5.14
N LEU A 122 12.58 -9.38 -5.64
CA LEU A 122 11.24 -9.83 -5.24
C LEU A 122 10.90 -11.13 -5.96
N SER A 123 10.22 -12.02 -5.24
CA SER A 123 9.72 -13.27 -5.81
C SER A 123 8.76 -13.02 -6.98
N GLU A 124 8.61 -14.01 -7.85
CA GLU A 124 7.63 -13.95 -8.95
C GLU A 124 6.18 -13.79 -8.43
N ALA A 125 5.87 -14.29 -7.23
CA ALA A 125 4.57 -14.07 -6.60
C ALA A 125 4.38 -12.62 -6.13
N GLY A 126 5.41 -12.01 -5.53
CA GLY A 126 5.37 -10.60 -5.13
C GLY A 126 5.28 -9.69 -6.34
N LEU A 127 6.05 -9.96 -7.40
CA LEU A 127 5.97 -9.22 -8.66
C LEU A 127 4.59 -9.34 -9.30
N ARG A 128 3.98 -10.54 -9.29
CA ARG A 128 2.61 -10.73 -9.78
C ARG A 128 1.61 -9.92 -8.95
N LEU A 129 1.71 -9.92 -7.63
CA LEU A 129 0.85 -9.11 -6.77
C LEU A 129 0.97 -7.61 -7.08
N LEU A 130 2.20 -7.09 -7.23
CA LEU A 130 2.42 -5.69 -7.61
C LEU A 130 1.81 -5.37 -8.98
N ASN A 131 2.00 -6.23 -9.98
CA ASN A 131 1.40 -6.02 -11.30
C ASN A 131 -0.13 -5.98 -11.26
N LEU A 132 -0.75 -6.82 -10.42
CA LEU A 132 -2.20 -6.85 -10.25
C LEU A 132 -2.74 -5.58 -9.55
N LEU A 133 -1.99 -5.05 -8.58
CA LEU A 133 -2.32 -3.80 -7.87
C LEU A 133 -2.11 -2.56 -8.76
N PHE A 134 -1.14 -2.60 -9.69
CA PHE A 134 -0.79 -1.50 -10.59
C PHE A 134 -1.39 -1.60 -12.00
N MET A 135 -2.48 -2.35 -12.18
CA MET A 135 -3.23 -2.31 -13.45
C MET A 135 -3.79 -0.89 -13.69
N TYR A 136 -3.53 -0.36 -14.88
CA TYR A 136 -4.03 0.95 -15.31
C TYR A 136 -5.56 1.01 -15.32
N ASP A 137 -6.19 0.05 -16.01
CA ASP A 137 -7.65 -0.06 -16.06
C ASP A 137 -8.20 -0.41 -14.67
N PRO A 138 -8.96 0.49 -14.01
CA PRO A 138 -9.51 0.24 -12.68
C PRO A 138 -10.44 -0.98 -12.64
N LYS A 139 -11.04 -1.36 -13.77
CA LYS A 139 -11.92 -2.54 -13.87
C LYS A 139 -11.16 -3.86 -13.86
N LYS A 140 -9.88 -3.84 -14.24
CA LYS A 140 -8.99 -5.02 -14.25
C LYS A 140 -8.05 -5.06 -13.05
N ARG A 141 -8.01 -3.99 -12.25
CA ARG A 141 -7.19 -3.91 -11.04
C ARG A 141 -7.73 -4.86 -9.98
N ALA A 142 -6.81 -5.61 -9.36
CA ALA A 142 -7.20 -6.63 -8.38
C ALA A 142 -7.92 -6.02 -7.19
N THR A 143 -8.96 -6.72 -6.72
CA THR A 143 -9.69 -6.35 -5.51
C THR A 143 -8.94 -6.81 -4.26
N ALA A 144 -9.34 -6.29 -3.09
CA ALA A 144 -8.78 -6.75 -1.82
C ALA A 144 -8.97 -8.27 -1.63
N GLY A 145 -10.12 -8.82 -2.06
CA GLY A 145 -10.38 -10.26 -2.02
C GLY A 145 -9.41 -11.07 -2.88
N ASP A 146 -9.15 -10.61 -4.12
CA ASP A 146 -8.19 -11.25 -5.02
C ASP A 146 -6.78 -11.23 -4.43
N CYS A 147 -6.38 -10.10 -3.84
CA CYS A 147 -5.06 -9.93 -3.23
C CYS A 147 -4.86 -10.84 -2.02
N LEU A 148 -5.86 -11.03 -1.16
CA LEU A 148 -5.79 -11.94 -0.02
C LEU A 148 -5.55 -13.40 -0.45
N GLY A 149 -6.02 -13.77 -1.64
CA GLY A 149 -5.77 -15.09 -2.24
C GLY A 149 -4.36 -15.29 -2.80
N SER A 150 -3.57 -14.22 -2.95
CA SER A 150 -2.27 -14.22 -3.60
C SER A 150 -1.30 -15.25 -2.99
N SER A 151 -0.55 -15.94 -3.86
CA SER A 151 0.51 -16.85 -3.43
C SER A 151 1.63 -16.13 -2.69
N TYR A 152 1.78 -14.80 -2.85
CA TYR A 152 2.79 -14.01 -2.15
C TYR A 152 2.63 -14.09 -0.62
N PHE A 153 1.38 -14.17 -0.13
CA PHE A 153 1.12 -14.31 1.31
C PHE A 153 1.19 -15.77 1.80
N LYS A 154 1.48 -16.72 0.91
CA LYS A 154 1.50 -18.17 1.18
C LYS A 154 2.87 -18.80 0.87
N GLU A 155 3.85 -18.01 0.46
CA GLU A 155 5.20 -18.49 0.19
C GLU A 155 6.16 -18.09 1.31
N LYS A 156 7.36 -18.69 1.30
CA LYS A 156 8.43 -18.31 2.21
C LYS A 156 9.10 -17.00 1.73
N PRO A 157 9.57 -16.12 2.64
CA PRO A 157 9.45 -16.24 4.10
C PRO A 157 8.03 -15.97 4.58
N TRP A 158 7.60 -16.73 5.58
CA TRP A 158 6.27 -16.56 6.18
C TRP A 158 6.16 -15.20 6.89
N PRO A 159 4.94 -14.63 6.99
CA PRO A 159 4.72 -13.45 7.80
C PRO A 159 5.23 -13.63 9.23
N CYS A 160 5.81 -12.57 9.79
CA CYS A 160 6.22 -12.54 11.19
C CYS A 160 4.97 -12.59 12.08
N GLU A 161 5.01 -13.36 13.17
CA GLU A 161 3.95 -13.35 14.19
C GLU A 161 3.78 -11.92 14.74
N PRO A 162 2.55 -11.42 14.94
CA PRO A 162 2.31 -10.06 15.41
C PRO A 162 3.08 -9.70 16.70
N GLU A 163 3.24 -10.65 17.62
CA GLU A 163 3.97 -10.48 18.88
C GLU A 163 5.49 -10.27 18.68
N LEU A 164 6.00 -10.67 17.53
CA LEU A 164 7.41 -10.53 17.15
C LEU A 164 7.66 -9.28 16.30
N MET A 165 6.62 -8.52 15.91
CA MET A 165 6.77 -7.26 15.22
C MET A 165 7.52 -6.23 16.08
N PRO A 166 8.38 -5.39 15.49
CA PRO A 166 9.12 -4.37 16.23
C PRO A 166 8.16 -3.32 16.81
N THR A 167 8.15 -3.13 18.13
CA THR A 167 7.35 -2.11 18.82
C THR A 167 8.16 -0.86 19.16
N PHE A 168 7.51 0.29 19.28
CA PHE A 168 8.15 1.52 19.77
C PHE A 168 7.39 2.11 20.97
N PRO A 169 8.03 2.30 22.14
CA PRO A 169 9.37 1.81 22.49
C PRO A 169 9.41 0.27 22.51
N HIS A 170 10.59 -0.31 22.30
CA HIS A 170 10.74 -1.77 22.26
C HIS A 170 10.47 -2.35 23.66
N HIS A 171 9.31 -2.98 23.88
CA HIS A 171 8.96 -3.54 25.20
C HIS A 171 9.94 -4.65 25.62
N ARG A 172 10.51 -5.36 24.65
CA ARG A 172 11.58 -6.37 24.85
C ARG A 172 12.87 -5.80 25.46
N ASN A 173 13.08 -4.48 25.43
CA ASN A 173 14.23 -3.81 26.06
C ASN A 173 13.90 -3.28 27.47
N LYS A 174 12.65 -3.38 27.94
CA LYS A 174 12.33 -3.12 29.34
C LYS A 174 12.78 -4.34 30.13
N ARG A 175 13.99 -4.29 30.70
CA ARG A 175 14.49 -5.27 31.68
C ARG A 175 13.35 -5.64 32.63
N ALA A 176 13.06 -6.93 32.74
CA ALA A 176 12.19 -7.43 33.81
C ALA A 176 12.73 -6.87 35.13
N ALA A 177 11.88 -6.17 35.88
CA ALA A 177 12.24 -5.75 37.23
C ALA A 177 12.61 -7.02 38.02
N PRO A 178 13.71 -7.03 38.78
CA PRO A 178 14.07 -8.20 39.56
C PRO A 178 12.94 -8.52 40.53
N SER A 179 12.48 -9.77 40.50
CA SER A 179 11.51 -10.30 41.45
C SER A 179 12.01 -10.02 42.86
N THR A 180 11.31 -9.17 43.60
CA THR A 180 11.56 -8.98 45.04
C THR A 180 11.29 -10.29 45.74
N GLY A 181 12.36 -10.95 46.18
CA GLY A 181 12.33 -12.18 46.95
C GLY A 181 11.45 -12.00 48.19
N THR A 182 10.48 -12.88 48.33
CA THR A 182 9.65 -12.98 49.52
C THR A 182 10.43 -13.79 50.56
N GLU A 183 11.09 -13.13 51.51
CA GLU A 183 11.61 -13.80 52.71
C GLU A 183 10.42 -14.18 53.62
N CYS A 184 10.29 -15.47 53.91
CA CYS A 184 9.34 -16.01 54.89
C CYS A 184 9.88 -15.87 56.32
N PRO A 185 9.08 -15.47 57.33
CA PRO A 185 9.55 -15.36 58.70
C PRO A 185 9.51 -16.72 59.42
N GLY A 186 10.68 -17.34 59.61
CA GLY A 186 10.87 -18.58 60.37
C GLY A 186 11.20 -18.35 61.85
N LYS A 187 10.17 -18.45 62.69
CA LYS A 187 10.09 -18.75 64.14
C LYS A 187 11.36 -18.75 65.02
N ARG A 188 11.24 -17.99 66.12
CA ARG A 188 11.99 -18.02 67.40
C ARG A 188 12.24 -19.43 67.95
N SER A 189 13.36 -19.63 68.66
CA SER A 189 13.41 -20.20 70.02
C SER A 189 14.79 -19.96 70.68
N ARG A 190 14.78 -19.26 71.83
CA ARG A 190 15.82 -19.25 72.88
C ARG A 190 15.49 -20.36 73.90
N PRO A 191 16.41 -20.80 74.78
CA PRO A 191 16.95 -19.98 75.89
C PRO A 191 18.34 -19.42 75.63
#